data_AF-A0A4R4BNB9-F1
#
_entry.id   AF-A0A4R4BNB9-F1
#
_cell.length_a   1.000
_cell.length_b   1.000
_cell.length_c   1.000
_cell.angle_alpha   90.00
_cell.angle_beta   90.00
_cell.angle_gamma   90.00
#
_symmetry.space_group_name_H-M   'P 1'
#
loop_
_entity.id
_entity.type
_entity.pdbx_description
1 polymer ?
#
loop_
_entity_poly.entity_id
_entity_poly.type
_entity_poly.pdbx_seq_one_letter_code
_entity_poly.pdbx_strand_id
1 'polypeptide(L)'
;MLSSKQRSYLSGLASVQKAVILVGKEGVSEPLYRAFEQALEDHELVKVRFIAFKEERRDLAAQLASQSKAELVRLIGNTAIFYRPSEKPEIEHIVLPHS
;
A
#
# COMPACT_ATOMS: atom_id res chain seq x y z
N MET A 1 -14.40 2.05 1.57
CA MET A 1 -13.93 2.71 2.81
C MET A 1 -13.72 1.64 3.86
N LEU A 2 -12.48 1.42 4.30
CA LEU A 2 -12.14 0.36 5.26
C LEU A 2 -12.54 0.70 6.71
N SER A 3 -13.17 -0.24 7.42
CA SER A 3 -13.50 -0.11 8.84
C SER A 3 -12.25 -0.18 9.73
N SER A 4 -12.34 0.30 10.98
CA SER A 4 -11.23 0.21 11.94
C SER A 4 -10.75 -1.22 12.18
N LYS A 5 -11.68 -2.19 12.20
CA LYS A 5 -11.38 -3.62 12.34
C LYS A 5 -10.61 -4.15 11.13
N GLN A 6 -11.06 -3.81 9.92
CA GLN A 6 -10.38 -4.17 8.68
C GLN A 6 -8.99 -3.54 8.58
N ARG A 7 -8.84 -2.25 8.94
CA ARG A 7 -7.55 -1.56 8.96
C ARG A 7 -6.57 -2.21 9.93
N SER A 8 -7.04 -2.61 11.12
CA SER A 8 -6.23 -3.31 12.11
C SER A 8 -5.78 -4.68 11.58
N TYR A 9 -6.70 -5.46 11.01
CA TYR A 9 -6.42 -6.75 10.39
C TYR A 9 -5.37 -6.65 9.27
N LEU A 10 -5.57 -5.75 8.31
CA LEU A 10 -4.64 -5.51 7.20
C LEU A 10 -3.26 -5.01 7.70
N SER A 11 -3.24 -4.16 8.73
CA SER A 11 -1.98 -3.74 9.36
C SER A 11 -1.24 -4.92 10.00
N GLY A 12 -1.96 -5.86 10.61
CA GLY A 12 -1.41 -7.09 11.17
C GLY A 12 -0.79 -7.96 10.07
N LEU A 13 -1.51 -8.20 8.98
CA LEU A 13 -1.01 -8.96 7.82
C LEU A 13 0.25 -8.30 7.22
N ALA A 14 0.24 -6.97 7.05
CA ALA A 14 1.38 -6.24 6.54
C ALA A 14 2.59 -6.23 7.49
N SER A 15 2.42 -6.46 8.80
CA SER A 15 3.54 -6.38 9.75
C SER A 15 4.65 -7.40 9.45
N VAL A 16 4.28 -8.60 8.99
CA VAL A 16 5.20 -9.69 8.65
C VAL A 16 5.71 -9.63 7.21
N GLN A 17 5.13 -8.78 6.37
CA GLN A 17 5.54 -8.62 4.97
C GLN A 17 6.73 -7.65 4.83
N LYS A 18 7.61 -7.92 3.88
CA LYS A 18 8.68 -6.95 3.51
C LYS A 18 8.09 -5.82 2.67
N ALA A 19 8.72 -4.64 2.70
CA ALA A 19 8.36 -3.57 1.79
C ALA A 19 8.65 -4.00 0.35
N VAL A 20 7.64 -3.95 -0.51
CA VAL A 20 7.76 -4.33 -1.92
C VAL A 20 8.25 -3.15 -2.76
N ILE A 21 7.90 -1.92 -2.35
CA ILE A 21 8.25 -0.70 -3.07
C ILE A 21 9.10 0.21 -2.17
N LEU A 22 10.18 0.76 -2.72
CA LEU A 22 11.07 1.72 -2.05
C LEU A 22 11.05 3.05 -2.78
N VAL A 23 10.64 4.12 -2.10
CA VAL A 23 10.69 5.48 -2.63
C VAL A 23 12.06 6.08 -2.32
N GLY A 24 12.90 6.14 -3.35
CA GLY A 24 14.25 6.72 -3.31
C GLY A 24 14.23 8.22 -3.57
N LYS A 25 15.41 8.78 -3.91
CA LYS A 25 15.60 10.22 -4.16
C LYS A 25 14.86 10.75 -5.39
N GLU A 26 14.48 9.87 -6.31
CA GLU A 26 13.68 10.21 -7.49
C GLU A 26 12.18 10.37 -7.19
N GLY A 27 11.76 10.08 -5.95
CA GLY A 27 10.37 10.24 -5.52
C GLY A 27 9.43 9.23 -6.17
N VAL A 28 8.17 9.62 -6.35
CA VAL A 28 7.16 8.81 -7.04
C VAL A 28 7.28 9.05 -8.54
N SER A 29 8.21 8.35 -9.17
CA SER A 29 8.39 8.37 -10.62
C SER A 29 7.40 7.44 -11.33
N GLU A 30 7.20 7.65 -12.64
CA GLU A 30 6.32 6.80 -13.46
C GLU A 30 6.67 5.30 -13.39
N PRO A 31 7.96 4.87 -13.44
CA PRO A 31 8.31 3.47 -13.27
C PRO A 31 7.97 2.92 -11.88
N LEU A 32 8.16 3.73 -10.83
CA LEU A 32 7.80 3.35 -9.47
C LEU A 32 6.29 3.19 -9.33
N TYR A 33 5.53 4.12 -9.90
CA TYR A 33 4.08 4.06 -9.90
C TYR A 33 3.56 2.80 -10.61
N ARG A 34 4.12 2.45 -11.78
CA ARG A 34 3.77 1.21 -12.48
C ARG A 34 4.10 -0.05 -11.68
N ALA A 35 5.26 -0.07 -11.03
CA ALA A 35 5.62 -1.18 -10.15
C ALA A 35 4.68 -1.29 -8.94
N PHE A 36 4.24 -0.14 -8.38
CA PHE A 36 3.26 -0.09 -7.31
C PHE A 36 1.89 -0.60 -7.75
N GLU A 37 1.40 -0.19 -8.92
CA GLU A 37 0.16 -0.69 -9.50
C GLU A 37 0.19 -2.21 -9.71
N GLN A 38 1.30 -2.72 -10.27
CA GLN A 38 1.47 -4.15 -10.48
C GLN A 38 1.49 -4.91 -9.15
N ALA A 39 2.21 -4.39 -8.15
CA ALA A 39 2.26 -5.00 -6.82
C ALA A 39 0.88 -5.02 -6.14
N LEU A 40 0.06 -3.99 -6.33
CA LEU A 40 -1.32 -3.97 -5.81
C LEU A 40 -2.15 -5.06 -6.47
N GLU A 41 -1.98 -5.27 -7.77
CA GLU A 41 -2.71 -6.30 -8.50
C GLU A 41 -2.29 -7.72 -8.11
N ASP A 42 -1.01 -7.93 -7.78
CA ASP A 42 -0.49 -9.27 -7.48
C ASP A 42 -0.61 -9.67 -6.01
N HIS A 43 -0.79 -8.71 -5.11
CA HIS A 43 -0.75 -8.95 -3.67
C HIS A 43 -1.92 -8.35 -2.88
N GLU A 44 -2.69 -7.44 -3.47
CA GLU A 44 -3.74 -6.61 -2.85
C GLU A 44 -3.27 -5.69 -1.72
N LEU A 45 -2.31 -6.11 -0.91
CA LEU A 45 -1.74 -5.41 0.23
C LEU A 45 -0.26 -5.12 -0.04
N VAL A 46 0.07 -3.83 -0.19
CA VAL A 46 1.41 -3.40 -0.56
C VAL A 46 2.01 -2.46 0.48
N LYS A 47 3.28 -2.69 0.79
CA LYS A 47 4.09 -1.84 1.65
C LYS A 47 5.05 -1.00 0.83
N VAL A 48 4.93 0.32 0.99
CA VAL A 48 5.82 1.31 0.38
C VAL A 48 6.66 1.94 1.46
N ARG A 49 7.98 1.83 1.36
CA ARG A 49 8.93 2.44 2.30
C ARG A 49 9.58 3.68 1.69
N PHE A 50 9.50 4.79 2.40
CA PHE A 50 10.09 6.07 2.05
C PHE A 50 11.52 6.13 2.58
N ILE A 51 12.50 6.02 1.68
CA ILE A 51 13.92 6.16 2.02
C ILE A 51 14.32 7.64 1.95
N ALA A 52 13.84 8.35 0.93
CA ALA A 52 13.85 9.81 0.83
C ALA A 52 12.43 10.38 1.06
N PHE A 53 12.30 11.72 1.11
CA PHE A 53 11.01 12.42 1.26
C PHE A 53 10.23 12.02 2.52
N LYS A 54 10.93 11.84 3.65
CA LYS A 54 10.32 11.39 4.93
C LYS A 54 9.31 12.37 5.50
N GLU A 55 9.50 13.66 5.28
CA GLU A 55 8.57 14.70 5.73
C GLU A 55 7.32 14.74 4.83
N GLU A 56 7.49 14.52 3.53
CA GLU A 56 6.41 14.52 2.53
C GLU A 56 5.72 13.16 2.38
N ARG A 57 6.16 12.13 3.12
CA ARG A 57 5.64 10.75 3.01
C ARG A 57 4.12 10.66 3.14
N ARG A 58 3.51 11.56 3.92
CA ARG A 58 2.06 11.60 4.13
C ARG A 58 1.34 12.05 2.86
N ASP A 59 1.85 13.10 2.22
CA ASP A 59 1.27 13.66 1.00
C ASP A 59 1.51 12.74 -0.18
N LEU A 60 2.73 12.19 -0.31
CA LEU A 60 3.06 11.19 -1.33
C LEU A 60 2.22 9.92 -1.16
N ALA A 61 2.00 9.45 0.07
CA ALA A 61 1.12 8.31 0.30
C ALA A 61 -0.34 8.60 -0.07
N ALA A 62 -0.84 9.79 0.26
CA ALA A 62 -2.19 10.20 -0.12
C ALA A 62 -2.34 10.30 -1.65
N GLN A 63 -1.32 10.83 -2.33
CA GLN A 63 -1.27 10.91 -3.79
C GLN A 63 -1.28 9.51 -4.42
N LEU A 64 -0.42 8.59 -3.95
CA LEU A 64 -0.38 7.21 -4.42
C LEU A 64 -1.74 6.51 -4.25
N ALA A 65 -2.36 6.62 -3.07
CA ALA A 65 -3.70 6.06 -2.82
C ALA A 65 -4.75 6.62 -3.80
N SER A 66 -4.75 7.95 -4.00
CA SER A 66 -5.70 8.60 -4.89
C SER A 66 -5.53 8.15 -6.35
N GLN A 67 -4.30 8.12 -6.85
CA GLN A 67 -4.01 7.76 -8.25
C GLN A 67 -4.31 6.28 -8.54
N SER A 68 -3.94 5.40 -7.62
CA SER A 68 -4.11 3.93 -7.73
C SER A 68 -5.50 3.42 -7.40
N LYS A 69 -6.37 4.29 -6.88
CA LYS A 69 -7.64 3.91 -6.24
C LYS A 69 -7.46 2.90 -5.08
N ALA A 70 -6.26 2.83 -4.50
CA ALA A 70 -6.00 2.04 -3.32
C ALA A 70 -6.41 2.81 -2.05
N GLU A 71 -6.77 2.08 -1.00
CA GLU A 71 -6.97 2.68 0.31
C GLU A 71 -5.66 2.70 1.11
N LEU A 72 -5.29 3.88 1.61
CA LEU A 72 -4.23 4.01 2.60
C LEU A 72 -4.72 3.44 3.94
N VAL A 73 -4.26 2.23 4.24
CA VAL A 73 -4.60 1.49 5.46
C VAL A 73 -4.00 2.20 6.67
N ARG A 74 -2.67 2.41 6.63
CA ARG A 74 -1.90 3.00 7.73
C ARG A 74 -0.55 3.53 7.23
N LEU A 75 -0.07 4.56 7.92
CA LEU A 75 1.31 5.06 7.82
C LEU A 75 2.03 4.77 9.14
N ILE A 76 3.10 3.99 9.11
CA ILE A 76 3.89 3.60 10.30
C ILE A 76 5.34 3.99 10.05
N GLY A 77 5.84 4.98 10.82
CA GLY A 77 7.17 5.53 10.59
C GLY A 77 7.34 5.98 9.14
N ASN A 78 8.33 5.43 8.44
CA ASN A 78 8.59 5.72 7.02
C ASN A 78 7.97 4.68 6.07
N THR A 79 6.89 4.00 6.46
CA THR A 79 6.26 2.98 5.61
C THR A 79 4.76 3.21 5.55
N ALA A 80 4.22 3.26 4.34
CA ALA A 80 2.78 3.28 4.09
C ALA A 80 2.31 1.87 3.69
N ILE A 81 1.11 1.54 4.12
CA ILE A 81 0.44 0.27 3.84
C ILE A 81 -0.79 0.61 3.02
N PHE A 82 -0.90 0.03 1.83
CA PHE A 82 -1.99 0.22 0.88
C PHE A 82 -2.74 -1.07 0.67
N TYR A 83 -4.05 -0.98 0.50
CA TYR A 83 -4.88 -2.11 0.14
C TYR A 83 -5.77 -1.76 -1.06
N ARG A 84 -5.80 -2.63 -2.06
CA ARG A 84 -6.75 -2.61 -3.17
C ARG A 84 -7.14 -4.04 -3.50
N PRO A 85 -8.43 -4.41 -3.48
CA PRO A 85 -8.84 -5.72 -3.96
C PRO A 85 -8.47 -5.86 -5.44
N SER A 86 -7.88 -6.99 -5.80
CA SER A 86 -7.57 -7.34 -7.18
C SER A 86 -8.76 -8.03 -7.84
N GLU A 87 -8.83 -7.96 -9.16
CA GLU A 87 -9.81 -8.70 -9.96
C GLU A 87 -9.23 -9.99 -10.55
N LYS A 88 -7.94 -10.27 -10.30
CA LYS A 88 -7.26 -11.46 -10.83
C LYS A 88 -7.77 -12.71 -10.13
N PRO A 89 -8.35 -13.68 -10.86
CA PRO A 89 -8.87 -14.91 -10.25
C PRO A 89 -7.78 -15.88 -9.78
N GLU A 90 -6.52 -15.63 -10.15
CA GLU A 90 -5.38 -16.53 -9.91
C GLU A 90 -4.58 -16.22 -8.64
N ILE A 91 -4.96 -15.19 -7.87
CA ILE A 91 -4.30 -14.83 -6.61
C ILE A 91 -5.13 -15.26 -5.39
N GLU A 92 -4.46 -15.43 -4.25
CA GLU A 92 -5.14 -15.62 -2.98
C GLU A 92 -5.66 -14.27 -2.46
N HIS A 93 -6.97 -14.02 -2.62
CA HIS A 93 -7.59 -12.79 -2.15
C HIS A 93 -7.65 -12.70 -0.62
N ILE A 94 -7.40 -11.50 -0.10
CA ILE A 94 -7.46 -11.18 1.31
C ILE A 94 -8.92 -11.10 1.76
N VAL A 95 -9.33 -12.03 2.61
CA VAL A 95 -10.66 -12.03 3.21
C VAL A 95 -10.71 -11.01 4.35
N LEU A 96 -11.44 -9.91 4.14
CA LEU A 96 -11.64 -8.90 5.17
C LEU A 96 -12.62 -9.39 6.24
N PRO A 97 -12.34 -9.17 7.54
CA PRO A 97 -13.27 -9.53 8.59
C PRO A 97 -14.54 -8.69 8.49
N HIS A 98 -15.69 -9.33 8.69
CA HIS A 98 -16.96 -8.63 8.91
C HIS A 98 -16.88 -7.86 10.24
N SER A 99 -17.35 -6.60 10.24
CA SER A 99 -17.34 -5.70 11.39
C SER A 99 -17.93 -6.35 12.64
#